data_AF-A0AAJ7IWZ0-F1
#
_entry.id   AF-A0AAJ7IWZ0-F1
#
_cell.length_a   1.000
_cell.length_b   1.000
_cell.length_c   1.000
_cell.angle_alpha   90.00
_cell.angle_beta   90.00
_cell.angle_gamma   90.00
#
_symmetry.space_group_name_H-M   'P 1'
#
loop_
_entity.id
_entity.type
_entity.pdbx_description
1 polymer ?
#
loop_
_entity_poly.entity_id
_entity_poly.type
_entity_poly.pdbx_seq_one_letter_code
_entity_poly.pdbx_strand_id
1 'polypeptide(L)'
;MFPFFRSHVLPTHVKKSVCAQIFKRHYVKYVQGQSPEPRVREYFYYIDHQGMLFLDDARMKNFTSCFKDKKFLAFFFKRLKKNNVGRYTEDFPYVSLCGPERNFVRCDDLPIVFTKIVQRKNEIGEVENWFSYAYAEELLMVPFEPDKLYMHVESGRVYHPAPERAGGIGLVRSKIAIDLSSFFEFEKGEENGPTHISWNKKKYILDNHWHKDKILQANG
;
A
#
# COMPACT_ATOMS: atom_id res chain seq x y z
N MET A 1 53.76 16.83 -53.57
CA MET A 1 53.56 18.27 -53.75
C MET A 1 52.08 18.55 -53.43
N PHE A 2 51.79 19.09 -52.23
CA PHE A 2 50.47 19.50 -51.68
C PHE A 2 49.34 18.43 -51.59
N PRO A 3 48.29 18.59 -50.74
CA PRO A 3 48.19 19.35 -49.49
C PRO A 3 47.47 18.58 -48.33
N PHE A 4 47.84 18.97 -47.10
CA PHE A 4 46.95 19.38 -46.01
C PHE A 4 45.52 18.79 -45.93
N PHE A 5 45.25 17.93 -44.94
CA PHE A 5 43.93 17.80 -44.34
C PHE A 5 44.00 17.88 -42.81
N ARG A 6 43.28 18.88 -42.28
CA ARG A 6 43.07 19.20 -40.86
C ARG A 6 42.52 17.99 -40.09
N SER A 7 43.20 17.57 -39.04
CA SER A 7 42.58 16.77 -37.97
C SER A 7 41.62 17.66 -37.16
N HIS A 8 40.32 17.40 -37.28
CA HIS A 8 39.33 17.98 -36.38
C HIS A 8 39.36 17.22 -35.06
N VAL A 9 39.78 17.90 -34.00
CA VAL A 9 39.67 17.44 -32.62
C VAL A 9 38.20 17.56 -32.23
N LEU A 10 37.52 16.42 -32.03
CA LEU A 10 36.17 16.38 -31.46
C LEU A 10 36.26 16.62 -29.94
N PRO A 11 35.50 17.56 -29.37
CA PRO A 11 35.51 17.78 -27.93
C PRO A 11 34.80 16.61 -27.23
N THR A 12 35.54 15.91 -26.38
CA THR A 12 35.01 14.92 -25.45
C THR A 12 34.15 15.63 -24.40
N HIS A 13 32.83 15.55 -24.57
CA HIS A 13 31.90 15.97 -23.53
C HIS A 13 32.05 15.06 -22.31
N VAL A 14 32.83 15.51 -21.34
CA VAL A 14 32.82 14.97 -19.98
C VAL A 14 31.43 15.24 -19.42
N LYS A 15 30.56 14.21 -19.44
CA LYS A 15 29.29 14.22 -18.72
C LYS A 15 29.63 14.37 -17.24
N LYS A 16 29.44 15.58 -16.73
CA LYS A 16 29.50 15.88 -15.30
C LYS A 16 28.57 14.90 -14.60
N SER A 17 29.17 14.00 -13.84
CA SER A 17 28.50 13.15 -12.86
C SER A 17 27.56 14.02 -12.06
N VAL A 18 26.25 13.76 -12.19
CA VAL A 18 25.24 14.44 -11.40
C VAL A 18 25.46 13.97 -9.98
N CYS A 19 26.06 14.88 -9.23
CA CYS A 19 26.18 14.95 -7.79
C CYS A 19 25.12 14.10 -7.09
N ALA A 20 25.58 13.12 -6.31
CA ALA A 20 24.79 12.42 -5.33
C ALA A 20 24.06 13.45 -4.46
N GLN A 21 22.79 13.69 -4.77
CA GLN A 21 21.88 14.33 -3.83
C GLN A 21 21.73 13.34 -2.69
N ILE A 22 22.59 13.51 -1.69
CA ILE A 22 22.43 12.91 -0.37
C ILE A 22 21.02 13.34 0.06
N PHE A 23 20.05 12.43 -0.01
CA PHE A 23 18.73 12.63 0.56
C PHE A 23 18.95 13.00 2.03
N LYS A 24 18.81 14.29 2.36
CA LYS A 24 18.62 14.72 3.74
C LYS A 24 17.33 14.04 4.18
N ARG A 25 17.43 12.87 4.82
CA ARG A 25 16.31 12.27 5.54
C ARG A 25 15.87 13.30 6.57
N HIS A 26 14.80 14.03 6.26
CA HIS A 26 14.09 14.82 7.25
C HIS A 26 13.58 13.82 8.29
N TYR A 27 14.25 13.75 9.44
CA TYR A 27 13.73 13.00 10.57
C TYR A 27 12.65 13.84 11.22
N VAL A 28 11.40 13.48 10.96
CA VAL A 28 10.25 14.01 11.69
C VAL A 28 10.43 13.80 13.19
N LYS A 29 10.21 14.86 13.97
CA LYS A 29 10.28 14.81 15.43
C LYS A 29 8.89 14.73 16.00
N TYR A 30 8.66 13.72 16.83
CA TYR A 30 7.44 13.55 17.60
C TYR A 30 7.74 12.84 18.92
N VAL A 31 6.79 12.89 19.86
CA VAL A 31 6.78 12.09 21.09
C VAL A 31 5.43 11.36 21.16
N GLN A 32 5.45 10.06 21.45
CA GLN A 32 4.21 9.30 21.62
C GLN A 32 3.36 9.87 22.76
N GLY A 33 2.07 10.09 22.51
CA GLY A 33 1.13 10.63 23.50
C GLY A 33 1.28 12.13 23.76
N GLN A 34 2.01 12.86 22.91
CA GLN A 34 2.13 14.32 23.04
C GLN A 34 0.76 15.01 22.97
N SER A 35 0.62 16.15 23.66
CA SER A 35 -0.63 16.91 23.75
C SER A 35 -0.43 18.36 23.30
N PRO A 36 -0.41 18.65 21.98
CA PRO A 36 -0.14 20.00 21.48
C PRO A 36 -1.28 20.99 21.76
N GLU A 37 -2.48 20.48 22.03
CA GLU A 37 -3.69 21.26 22.28
C GLU A 37 -4.44 20.66 23.48
N PRO A 38 -5.22 21.46 24.24
CA PRO A 38 -6.05 20.93 25.33
C PRO A 38 -6.97 19.80 24.84
N ARG A 39 -6.99 18.69 25.59
CA ARG A 39 -7.82 17.49 25.31
C ARG A 39 -7.50 16.76 24.01
N VAL A 40 -6.38 17.06 23.36
CA VAL A 40 -5.88 16.31 22.20
C VAL A 40 -4.65 15.51 22.61
N ARG A 41 -4.61 14.22 22.24
CA ARG A 41 -3.41 13.39 22.31
C ARG A 41 -3.01 12.93 20.92
N GLU A 42 -1.72 12.98 20.60
CA GLU A 42 -1.18 12.52 19.33
C GLU A 42 -0.35 11.25 19.53
N TYR A 43 -0.67 10.22 18.76
CA TYR A 43 0.06 8.95 18.71
C TYR A 43 0.50 8.67 17.27
N PHE A 44 1.57 7.91 17.13
CA PHE A 44 2.22 7.67 15.84
C PHE A 44 2.33 6.17 15.61
N TYR A 45 1.85 5.72 14.46
CA TYR A 45 1.75 4.31 14.12
C TYR A 45 2.44 4.00 12.80
N TYR A 46 2.84 2.74 12.68
CA TYR A 46 3.40 2.16 11.47
C TYR A 46 2.59 0.93 11.06
N ILE A 47 2.31 0.80 9.76
CA ILE A 47 1.72 -0.41 9.17
C ILE A 47 2.75 -1.06 8.25
N ASP A 48 3.06 -2.34 8.48
CA ASP A 48 3.96 -3.09 7.61
C ASP A 48 3.24 -3.67 6.37
N HIS A 49 4.02 -4.17 5.41
CA HIS A 49 3.49 -4.87 4.22
C HIS A 49 2.76 -6.19 4.54
N GLN A 50 2.80 -6.67 5.78
CA GLN A 50 2.02 -7.82 6.24
C GLN A 50 0.63 -7.40 6.77
N GLY A 51 0.39 -6.08 6.94
CA GLY A 51 -0.85 -5.51 7.46
C GLY A 51 -0.91 -5.40 8.98
N MET A 52 0.22 -5.56 9.66
CA MET A 52 0.31 -5.43 11.12
C MET A 52 0.48 -3.98 11.54
N LEU A 53 -0.20 -3.58 12.60
CA LEU A 53 -0.14 -2.24 13.18
C LEU A 53 0.82 -2.22 14.38
N PHE A 54 1.68 -1.21 14.43
CA PHE A 54 2.68 -0.98 15.48
C PHE A 54 2.67 0.48 15.93
N LEU A 55 3.19 0.75 17.13
CA LEU A 55 3.69 2.09 17.43
C LEU A 55 4.90 2.39 16.54
N ASP A 56 4.96 3.60 16.02
CA ASP A 56 5.99 3.97 15.04
C ASP A 56 7.41 3.94 15.64
N ASP A 57 7.55 4.31 16.91
CA ASP A 57 8.81 4.31 17.67
C ASP A 57 9.12 2.96 18.32
N ALA A 58 8.31 1.92 18.09
CA ALA A 58 8.59 0.58 18.58
C ALA A 58 9.97 0.11 18.09
N ARG A 59 10.86 -0.22 19.05
CA ARG A 59 12.23 -0.69 18.79
C ARG A 59 12.29 -1.90 17.87
N MET A 60 11.38 -2.85 18.08
CA MET A 60 11.22 -4.03 17.24
C MET A 60 9.79 -4.03 16.72
N LYS A 61 9.64 -4.24 15.41
CA LYS A 61 8.34 -4.39 14.74
C LYS A 61 8.22 -5.83 14.26
N ASN A 62 7.67 -6.65 15.13
CA ASN A 62 7.50 -8.09 14.95
C ASN A 62 6.17 -8.57 15.56
N PHE A 63 5.86 -9.85 15.41
CA PHE A 63 4.61 -10.40 15.90
C PHE A 63 4.36 -10.18 17.41
N THR A 64 5.37 -10.08 18.27
CA THR A 64 5.11 -9.85 19.71
C THR A 64 4.72 -8.39 20.00
N SER A 65 5.27 -7.45 19.24
CA SER A 65 5.05 -6.00 19.39
C SER A 65 3.80 -5.43 18.68
N CYS A 66 3.19 -6.17 17.75
CA CYS A 66 2.03 -5.66 17.01
C CYS A 66 0.76 -5.65 17.86
N PHE A 67 -0.15 -4.72 17.53
CA PHE A 67 -1.52 -4.72 18.07
C PHE A 67 -2.30 -5.91 17.50
N LYS A 68 -3.05 -6.60 18.38
CA LYS A 68 -3.80 -7.83 18.03
C LYS A 68 -5.27 -7.80 18.43
N ASP A 69 -5.70 -6.82 19.21
CA ASP A 69 -7.10 -6.75 19.64
C ASP A 69 -7.99 -6.40 18.44
N LYS A 70 -8.87 -7.34 18.06
CA LYS A 70 -9.69 -7.24 16.84
C LYS A 70 -10.65 -6.05 16.88
N LYS A 71 -11.20 -5.72 18.05
CA LYS A 71 -12.15 -4.61 18.20
C LYS A 71 -11.43 -3.28 18.06
N PHE A 72 -10.25 -3.15 18.66
CA PHE A 72 -9.36 -2.01 18.48
C PHE A 72 -8.95 -1.84 17.02
N LEU A 73 -8.47 -2.91 16.36
CA LEU A 73 -8.09 -2.87 14.94
C LEU A 73 -9.29 -2.47 14.07
N ALA A 74 -10.46 -3.08 14.28
CA ALA A 74 -11.69 -2.70 13.59
C ALA A 74 -12.05 -1.22 13.79
N PHE A 75 -11.93 -0.73 15.01
CA PHE A 75 -12.19 0.66 15.38
C PHE A 75 -11.19 1.63 14.74
N PHE A 76 -9.91 1.24 14.67
CA PHE A 76 -8.82 2.06 14.15
C PHE A 76 -8.85 2.17 12.62
N PHE A 77 -9.11 1.06 11.91
CA PHE A 77 -9.07 0.99 10.44
C PHE A 77 -10.39 1.41 9.77
N LYS A 78 -11.55 1.20 10.41
CA LYS A 78 -12.68 2.14 10.20
C LYS A 78 -12.17 3.50 10.64
N ARG A 79 -12.54 4.67 10.14
CA ARG A 79 -11.91 5.98 10.53
C ARG A 79 -10.49 6.24 10.02
N LEU A 80 -9.66 5.24 9.71
CA LEU A 80 -8.40 5.51 9.01
C LEU A 80 -8.70 6.19 7.67
N LYS A 81 -8.04 7.33 7.45
CA LYS A 81 -8.22 8.16 6.26
C LYS A 81 -6.94 8.91 5.90
N LYS A 82 -6.89 9.53 4.71
CA LYS A 82 -5.81 10.46 4.36
C LYS A 82 -5.66 11.57 5.41
N ASN A 83 -4.42 11.89 5.76
CA ASN A 83 -4.10 12.94 6.70
C ASN A 83 -4.31 14.31 6.04
N ASN A 84 -5.34 15.01 6.50
CA ASN A 84 -5.64 16.38 6.11
C ASN A 84 -5.79 17.30 7.33
N VAL A 85 -5.17 16.95 8.47
CA VAL A 85 -5.27 17.75 9.70
C VAL A 85 -4.20 18.85 9.81
N GLY A 86 -3.36 19.01 8.78
CA GLY A 86 -2.33 20.06 8.73
C GLY A 86 -1.12 19.84 9.63
N ARG A 87 -0.96 18.62 10.18
CA ARG A 87 0.20 18.22 11.00
C ARG A 87 0.74 16.89 10.46
N TYR A 88 2.06 16.81 10.35
CA TYR A 88 2.76 15.58 9.94
C TYR A 88 2.30 14.98 8.61
N THR A 89 1.73 15.78 7.70
CA THR A 89 1.12 15.28 6.45
C THR A 89 2.11 14.55 5.56
N GLU A 90 3.33 15.07 5.45
CA GLU A 90 4.39 14.50 4.62
C GLU A 90 4.93 13.17 5.17
N ASP A 91 5.11 13.10 6.49
CA ASP A 91 5.74 11.94 7.14
C ASP A 91 4.73 10.85 7.55
N PHE A 92 3.48 11.26 7.78
CA PHE A 92 2.35 10.42 8.20
C PHE A 92 1.14 10.74 7.33
N PRO A 93 1.07 10.16 6.12
CA PRO A 93 0.06 10.49 5.11
C PRO A 93 -1.35 10.04 5.47
N TYR A 94 -1.52 9.29 6.57
CA TYR A 94 -2.82 8.85 7.06
C TYR A 94 -3.04 9.21 8.52
N VAL A 95 -4.30 9.27 8.92
CA VAL A 95 -4.72 9.53 10.30
C VAL A 95 -5.97 8.73 10.65
N SER A 96 -6.02 8.19 11.88
CA SER A 96 -7.24 7.65 12.48
C SER A 96 -7.63 8.49 13.69
N LEU A 97 -8.81 9.12 13.63
CA LEU A 97 -9.31 10.01 14.69
C LEU A 97 -10.17 9.21 15.67
N CYS A 98 -9.74 9.11 16.92
CA CYS A 98 -10.30 8.22 17.93
C CYS A 98 -10.72 9.01 19.17
N GLY A 99 -11.82 9.77 19.07
CA GLY A 99 -12.23 10.68 20.14
C GLY A 99 -11.19 11.81 20.32
N PRO A 100 -10.57 11.96 21.51
CA PRO A 100 -9.52 12.97 21.74
C PRO A 100 -8.18 12.62 21.06
N GLU A 101 -8.03 11.41 20.50
CA GLU A 101 -6.76 10.91 19.98
C GLU A 101 -6.65 11.11 18.46
N ARG A 102 -5.56 11.78 18.03
CA ARG A 102 -5.11 11.87 16.64
C ARG A 102 -4.02 10.82 16.44
N ASN A 103 -4.34 9.73 15.74
CA ASN A 103 -3.41 8.65 15.49
C ASN A 103 -2.82 8.81 14.09
N PHE A 104 -1.64 9.40 13.97
CA PHE A 104 -0.91 9.58 12.72
C PHE A 104 -0.30 8.26 12.26
N VAL A 105 -0.39 7.96 10.97
CA VAL A 105 -0.01 6.66 10.43
C VAL A 105 0.82 6.83 9.17
N ARG A 106 1.92 6.10 9.13
CA ARG A 106 2.68 5.82 7.91
C ARG A 106 2.70 4.31 7.66
N CYS A 107 3.01 3.92 6.43
CA CYS A 107 3.01 2.52 6.04
C CYS A 107 4.21 2.21 5.13
N ASP A 108 4.53 0.93 5.05
CA ASP A 108 5.57 0.39 4.16
C ASP A 108 5.16 0.49 2.67
N ASP A 109 3.88 0.29 2.38
CA ASP A 109 3.30 0.42 1.04
C ASP A 109 1.95 1.14 1.13
N LEU A 110 0.88 0.39 1.44
CA LEU A 110 -0.47 0.93 1.60
C LEU A 110 -1.01 0.67 3.02
N PRO A 111 -1.90 1.53 3.53
CA PRO A 111 -2.48 1.37 4.85
C PRO A 111 -3.47 0.20 4.93
N ILE A 112 -4.08 -0.19 3.81
CA ILE A 112 -4.98 -1.34 3.76
C ILE A 112 -4.23 -2.52 3.16
N VAL A 113 -4.07 -3.58 3.96
CA VAL A 113 -3.46 -4.84 3.52
C VAL A 113 -4.45 -5.97 3.73
N PHE A 114 -4.79 -6.67 2.66
CA PHE A 114 -5.65 -7.84 2.68
C PHE A 114 -4.88 -9.06 3.20
N THR A 115 -5.41 -9.69 4.24
CA THR A 115 -4.70 -10.73 5.00
C THR A 115 -5.27 -12.13 4.82
N LYS A 116 -6.54 -12.25 4.39
CA LYS A 116 -7.19 -13.52 4.01
C LYS A 116 -8.32 -13.31 2.99
N ILE A 117 -8.58 -14.31 2.16
CA ILE A 117 -9.84 -14.48 1.43
C ILE A 117 -10.75 -15.37 2.29
N VAL A 118 -11.99 -14.96 2.51
CA VAL A 118 -12.99 -15.64 3.34
C VAL A 118 -14.21 -15.95 2.49
N GLN A 119 -14.72 -17.18 2.58
CA GLN A 119 -15.96 -17.58 1.96
C GLN A 119 -17.14 -17.33 2.90
N ARG A 120 -18.22 -16.75 2.37
CA ARG A 120 -19.45 -16.51 3.10
C ARG A 120 -20.63 -16.95 2.24
N LYS A 121 -21.70 -17.40 2.87
CA LYS A 121 -22.97 -17.63 2.18
C LYS A 121 -23.82 -16.37 2.28
N ASN A 122 -24.35 -15.91 1.15
CA ASN A 122 -25.34 -14.84 1.16
C ASN A 122 -26.71 -15.35 1.66
N GLU A 123 -27.69 -14.46 1.76
CA GLU A 123 -29.04 -14.79 2.28
C GLU A 123 -29.76 -15.86 1.46
N ILE A 124 -29.37 -16.05 0.20
CA ILE A 124 -29.95 -17.01 -0.75
C ILE A 124 -29.11 -18.31 -0.78
N GLY A 125 -28.01 -18.38 -0.03
CA GLY A 125 -27.16 -19.56 0.14
C GLY A 125 -26.02 -19.70 -0.87
N GLU A 126 -25.82 -18.71 -1.74
CA GLU A 126 -24.70 -18.69 -2.70
C GLU A 126 -23.38 -18.33 -2.01
N VAL A 127 -22.29 -18.93 -2.47
CA VAL A 127 -20.96 -18.70 -1.89
C VAL A 127 -20.30 -17.48 -2.51
N GLU A 128 -20.05 -16.47 -1.68
CA GLU A 128 -19.31 -15.27 -2.02
C GLU A 128 -17.92 -15.30 -1.38
N ASN A 129 -16.95 -14.66 -2.05
CA ASN A 129 -15.60 -14.50 -1.53
C ASN A 129 -15.41 -13.04 -1.10
N TRP A 130 -14.74 -12.85 0.02
CA TRP A 130 -14.50 -11.56 0.64
C TRP A 130 -13.04 -11.45 1.04
N PHE A 131 -12.44 -10.29 0.83
CA PHE A 131 -11.15 -9.98 1.40
C PHE A 131 -11.31 -9.45 2.82
N SER A 132 -10.69 -10.09 3.80
CA SER A 132 -10.48 -9.51 5.13
C SER A 132 -9.17 -8.73 5.20
N TYR A 133 -9.13 -7.64 5.98
CA TYR A 133 -7.95 -6.79 6.09
C TYR A 133 -7.61 -6.41 7.54
N ALA A 134 -6.38 -5.93 7.73
CA ALA A 134 -5.88 -5.38 8.99
C ALA A 134 -6.03 -6.31 10.23
N TYR A 135 -6.05 -7.63 10.00
CA TYR A 135 -6.22 -8.68 11.03
C TYR A 135 -7.46 -8.53 11.93
N ALA A 136 -8.45 -7.73 11.52
CA ALA A 136 -9.72 -7.59 12.26
C ALA A 136 -10.77 -8.64 11.87
N GLU A 137 -10.37 -9.64 11.07
CA GLU A 137 -11.22 -10.75 10.61
C GLU A 137 -12.52 -10.25 9.96
N GLU A 138 -13.65 -10.82 10.33
CA GLU A 138 -14.97 -10.52 9.77
C GLU A 138 -15.46 -9.10 10.09
N LEU A 139 -14.78 -8.36 10.97
CA LEU A 139 -15.15 -6.98 11.32
C LEU A 139 -14.78 -5.98 10.22
N LEU A 140 -13.84 -6.35 9.36
CA LEU A 140 -13.28 -5.54 8.27
C LEU A 140 -13.11 -6.38 7.02
N MET A 141 -14.09 -6.28 6.12
CA MET A 141 -14.04 -6.98 4.84
C MET A 141 -14.50 -6.08 3.69
N VAL A 142 -14.06 -6.43 2.48
CA VAL A 142 -14.56 -5.93 1.20
C VAL A 142 -14.86 -7.11 0.28
N PRO A 143 -15.79 -6.99 -0.68
CA PRO A 143 -16.02 -8.04 -1.67
C PRO A 143 -14.72 -8.39 -2.41
N PHE A 144 -14.51 -9.67 -2.71
CA PHE A 144 -13.43 -10.10 -3.59
C PHE A 144 -13.91 -10.01 -5.04
N GLU A 145 -13.30 -9.12 -5.82
CA GLU A 145 -13.59 -8.90 -7.23
C GLU A 145 -12.40 -9.40 -8.06
N PRO A 146 -12.47 -10.64 -8.63
CA PRO A 146 -11.32 -11.26 -9.29
C PRO A 146 -10.79 -10.42 -10.46
N ASP A 147 -11.68 -9.81 -11.24
CA ASP A 147 -11.37 -8.93 -12.37
C ASP A 147 -10.67 -7.63 -11.95
N LYS A 148 -10.69 -7.26 -10.67
CA LYS A 148 -10.06 -6.05 -10.14
C LYS A 148 -8.70 -6.28 -9.51
N LEU A 149 -8.17 -7.51 -9.56
CA LEU A 149 -6.80 -7.77 -9.16
C LEU A 149 -5.82 -7.09 -10.13
N TYR A 150 -4.93 -6.28 -9.58
CA TYR A 150 -3.88 -5.60 -10.35
C TYR A 150 -2.51 -6.04 -9.85
N MET A 151 -1.64 -6.51 -10.74
CA MET A 151 -0.25 -6.82 -10.42
C MET A 151 0.66 -5.71 -10.95
N HIS A 152 1.41 -5.07 -10.05
CA HIS A 152 2.47 -4.16 -10.46
C HIS A 152 3.68 -4.96 -10.95
N VAL A 153 3.95 -4.87 -12.25
CA VAL A 153 4.93 -5.71 -12.96
C VAL A 153 6.32 -5.65 -12.32
N GLU A 154 6.84 -4.46 -12.01
CA GLU A 154 8.23 -4.32 -11.54
C GLU A 154 8.44 -4.88 -10.12
N SER A 155 7.42 -4.81 -9.27
CA SER A 155 7.53 -5.24 -7.86
C SER A 155 6.90 -6.60 -7.59
N GLY A 156 6.09 -7.12 -8.53
CA GLY A 156 5.26 -8.31 -8.34
C GLY A 156 4.16 -8.15 -7.28
N ARG A 157 3.97 -6.95 -6.73
CA ARG A 157 2.94 -6.70 -5.71
C ARG A 157 1.55 -6.72 -6.37
N VAL A 158 0.60 -7.32 -5.67
CA VAL A 158 -0.79 -7.42 -6.12
C VAL A 158 -1.64 -6.48 -5.28
N TYR A 159 -2.57 -5.79 -5.94
CA TYR A 159 -3.45 -4.79 -5.36
C TYR A 159 -4.91 -5.08 -5.72
N HIS A 160 -5.81 -4.55 -4.92
CA HIS A 160 -7.26 -4.68 -5.11
C HIS A 160 -7.99 -3.43 -4.57
N PRO A 161 -9.20 -3.11 -5.06
CA PRO A 161 -10.01 -2.03 -4.50
C PRO A 161 -10.18 -2.14 -2.99
N ALA A 162 -10.11 -0.99 -2.31
CA ALA A 162 -10.21 -0.87 -0.86
C ALA A 162 -11.07 0.35 -0.47
N PRO A 163 -11.38 0.59 0.83
CA PRO A 163 -12.17 1.74 1.22
C PRO A 163 -11.59 3.09 0.77
N GLU A 164 -12.41 3.89 0.08
CA GLU A 164 -12.00 5.18 -0.52
C GLU A 164 -11.38 6.17 0.47
N ARG A 165 -11.90 6.21 1.71
CA ARG A 165 -11.35 7.05 2.78
C ARG A 165 -9.85 6.87 2.99
N ALA A 166 -9.34 5.65 2.82
CA ALA A 166 -7.95 5.27 3.03
C ALA A 166 -7.13 5.22 1.73
N GLY A 167 -7.67 5.78 0.63
CA GLY A 167 -7.00 5.85 -0.67
C GLY A 167 -7.60 4.98 -1.77
N GLY A 168 -8.62 4.17 -1.48
CA GLY A 168 -9.35 3.40 -2.51
C GLY A 168 -8.62 2.17 -3.05
N ILE A 169 -7.40 1.89 -2.58
CA ILE A 169 -6.55 0.78 -3.00
C ILE A 169 -5.93 0.09 -1.79
N GLY A 170 -5.78 -1.23 -1.86
CA GLY A 170 -5.16 -2.03 -0.82
C GLY A 170 -4.18 -3.04 -1.40
N LEU A 171 -3.14 -3.34 -0.62
CA LEU A 171 -2.12 -4.34 -0.93
C LEU A 171 -2.66 -5.74 -0.60
N VAL A 172 -2.50 -6.68 -1.51
CA VAL A 172 -2.71 -8.10 -1.24
C VAL A 172 -1.42 -8.66 -0.64
N ARG A 173 -1.47 -9.13 0.62
CA ARG A 173 -0.29 -9.67 1.31
C ARG A 173 0.34 -10.80 0.50
N SER A 174 1.68 -10.87 0.50
CA SER A 174 2.47 -11.79 -0.33
C SER A 174 1.99 -13.24 -0.29
N LYS A 175 1.58 -13.75 0.87
CA LYS A 175 1.04 -15.11 0.99
C LYS A 175 -0.17 -15.34 0.07
N ILE A 176 -1.12 -14.41 0.07
CA ILE A 176 -2.31 -14.50 -0.79
C ILE A 176 -1.92 -14.27 -2.24
N ALA A 177 -1.03 -13.30 -2.51
CA ALA A 177 -0.59 -13.01 -3.88
C ALA A 177 0.07 -14.24 -4.53
N ILE A 178 0.85 -15.00 -3.77
CA ILE A 178 1.44 -16.28 -4.21
C ILE A 178 0.35 -17.33 -4.43
N ASP A 179 -0.61 -17.46 -3.51
CA ASP A 179 -1.73 -18.39 -3.69
C ASP A 179 -2.53 -18.06 -4.97
N LEU A 180 -2.73 -16.76 -5.25
CA LEU A 180 -3.40 -16.25 -6.44
C LEU A 180 -2.60 -16.41 -7.73
N SER A 181 -1.26 -16.43 -7.67
CA SER A 181 -0.43 -16.43 -8.88
C SER A 181 -0.62 -17.67 -9.74
N SER A 182 -0.96 -18.80 -9.13
CA SER A 182 -1.28 -20.05 -9.83
C SER A 182 -2.55 -19.97 -10.69
N PHE A 183 -3.38 -18.94 -10.49
CA PHE A 183 -4.62 -18.72 -11.23
C PHE A 183 -4.51 -17.62 -12.30
N PHE A 184 -3.37 -16.93 -12.38
CA PHE A 184 -3.15 -15.87 -13.36
C PHE A 184 -2.71 -16.42 -14.72
N GLU A 185 -3.17 -15.77 -15.79
CA GLU A 185 -2.81 -16.10 -17.16
C GLU A 185 -2.15 -14.90 -17.86
N PHE A 186 -0.99 -15.13 -18.45
CA PHE A 186 -0.10 -14.12 -19.03
C PHE A 186 -0.07 -14.21 -20.56
N GLU A 187 -1.23 -14.01 -21.21
CA GLU A 187 -1.35 -14.14 -22.67
C GLU A 187 -0.48 -13.13 -23.44
N LYS A 188 -0.06 -12.04 -22.81
CA LYS A 188 0.82 -11.01 -23.38
C LYS A 188 2.27 -11.11 -22.89
N GLY A 189 2.69 -12.24 -22.31
CA GLY A 189 4.01 -12.39 -21.69
C GLY A 189 4.05 -11.95 -20.24
N GLU A 190 4.96 -12.53 -19.45
CA GLU A 190 5.09 -12.28 -18.00
C GLU A 190 5.53 -10.83 -17.70
N GLU A 191 6.25 -10.21 -18.63
CA GLU A 191 6.73 -8.82 -18.55
C GLU A 191 5.61 -7.78 -18.65
N ASN A 192 4.40 -8.18 -19.07
CA ASN A 192 3.25 -7.28 -19.19
C ASN A 192 2.22 -7.46 -18.07
N GLY A 193 2.49 -8.36 -17.12
CA GLY A 193 1.55 -8.73 -16.06
C GLY A 193 0.40 -9.62 -16.57
N PRO A 194 -0.45 -10.09 -15.65
CA PRO A 194 -1.53 -11.00 -15.98
C PRO A 194 -2.64 -10.30 -16.76
N THR A 195 -3.24 -11.03 -17.69
CA THR A 195 -4.38 -10.57 -18.50
C THR A 195 -5.71 -11.10 -17.99
N HIS A 196 -5.68 -12.27 -17.36
CA HIS A 196 -6.84 -12.96 -16.84
C HIS A 196 -6.54 -13.61 -15.50
N ILE A 197 -7.61 -13.92 -14.76
CA ILE A 197 -7.58 -14.82 -13.62
C ILE A 197 -8.66 -15.89 -13.76
N SER A 198 -8.29 -17.14 -13.52
CA SER A 198 -9.20 -18.28 -13.45
C SER A 198 -9.59 -18.55 -11.99
N TRP A 199 -10.75 -18.03 -11.56
CA TRP A 199 -11.22 -18.11 -10.18
C TRP A 199 -12.58 -18.82 -10.08
N ASN A 200 -12.72 -19.79 -9.17
CA ASN A 200 -13.95 -20.59 -9.00
C ASN A 200 -14.51 -21.17 -10.31
N LYS A 201 -13.64 -21.74 -11.16
CA LYS A 201 -13.99 -22.32 -12.47
C LYS A 201 -14.53 -21.31 -13.49
N LYS A 202 -14.40 -20.02 -13.24
CA LYS A 202 -14.74 -18.95 -14.18
C LYS A 202 -13.49 -18.14 -14.52
N LYS A 203 -13.31 -17.85 -15.80
CA LYS A 203 -12.26 -16.96 -16.30
C LYS A 203 -12.75 -15.52 -16.28
N TYR A 204 -11.93 -14.63 -15.74
CA TYR A 204 -12.18 -13.19 -15.66
C TYR A 204 -11.08 -12.45 -16.42
N ILE A 205 -11.47 -11.43 -17.19
CA ILE A 205 -10.53 -10.49 -17.80
C ILE A 205 -10.16 -9.46 -16.73
N LEU A 206 -8.86 -9.20 -16.53
CA LEU A 206 -8.42 -8.23 -15.54
C LEU A 206 -8.58 -6.79 -16.06
N ASP A 207 -9.18 -5.93 -15.25
CA ASP A 207 -9.29 -4.50 -15.48
C ASP A 207 -8.02 -3.79 -15.00
N ASN A 208 -7.23 -3.31 -15.96
CA ASN A 208 -5.97 -2.60 -15.73
C ASN A 208 -6.13 -1.06 -15.67
N HIS A 209 -7.34 -0.54 -15.46
CA HIS A 209 -7.60 0.91 -15.50
C HIS A 209 -8.05 1.50 -14.16
N TRP A 210 -8.78 0.77 -13.33
CA TRP A 210 -9.37 1.31 -12.09
C TRP A 210 -8.35 1.88 -11.10
N HIS A 211 -7.09 1.39 -11.11
CA HIS A 211 -6.06 1.77 -10.14
C HIS A 211 -5.27 3.03 -10.52
N LYS A 212 -5.36 3.52 -11.77
CA LYS A 212 -4.43 4.54 -12.32
C LYS A 212 -4.40 5.82 -11.51
N ASP A 213 -5.56 6.29 -11.05
CA ASP A 213 -5.67 7.52 -10.25
C ASP A 213 -5.35 7.30 -8.76
N LYS A 214 -5.23 6.05 -8.31
CA LYS A 214 -5.01 5.70 -6.90
C LYS A 214 -3.53 5.56 -6.57
N ILE A 215 -2.75 4.96 -7.47
CA ILE A 215 -1.30 4.73 -7.28
C ILE A 215 -0.50 6.04 -7.42
N LEU A 216 -0.92 6.95 -8.30
CA LEU A 216 -0.31 8.28 -8.43
C LEU A 216 -0.45 9.13 -7.15
N GLN A 217 -1.45 8.85 -6.33
CA GLN A 217 -1.68 9.55 -5.07
C GLN A 217 -0.98 8.92 -3.86
N ALA A 218 -0.33 7.76 -4.02
CA ALA A 218 0.42 7.07 -2.95
C ALA A 218 1.92 7.40 -2.98
N ASN A 219 2.43 7.93 -4.10
CA ASN A 219 3.83 8.28 -4.32
C ASN A 219 4.08 9.81 -4.43
N GLY A 220 3.07 10.61 -4.08
CA GLY A 220 3.11 12.08 -4.14
C GLY A 220 3.07 12.71 -2.77
#